data_AF-A0ABD7PIU2-F1
#
_entry.id   AF-A0ABD7PIU2-F1
#
_cell.length_a   1.000
_cell.length_b   1.000
_cell.length_c   1.000
_cell.angle_alpha   90.00
_cell.angle_beta   90.00
_cell.angle_gamma   90.00
#
_symmetry.space_group_name_H-M   'P 1'
#
loop_
_entity.id
_entity.type
_entity.pdbx_description
1 polymer ?
#
loop_
_entity_poly.entity_id
_entity_poly.type
_entity_poly.pdbx_seq_one_letter_code
_entity_poly.pdbx_strand_id
1 'polypeptide(L)' 'MDSDPAGKIWSEWYAWHPVLPIDDSVFWLETVYRRESPEGLWQYRSFRLEFERRQALIDMPVCPGA' A
#
# COMPACT_ATOMS: atom_id res chain seq x y z
N MET A 1 3.94 -20.25 17.42
CA MET A 1 4.09 -18.81 17.18
C MET A 1 5.27 -18.69 16.25
N ASP A 2 4.99 -18.52 14.95
CA ASP A 2 6.00 -18.34 13.91
C ASP A 2 6.71 -17.00 14.13
N SER A 3 7.86 -17.07 14.80
CA SER A 3 8.79 -15.94 14.89
C SER A 3 9.69 -16.01 13.66
N ASP A 4 9.24 -15.38 12.57
CA ASP A 4 10.07 -15.16 11.39
C ASP A 4 11.16 -14.12 11.72
N PRO A 5 12.45 -14.50 11.79
CA PRO A 5 13.52 -13.60 12.22
C PRO A 5 13.91 -12.57 11.16
N ALA A 6 13.23 -12.54 10.00
CA ALA A 6 13.36 -11.51 8.97
C ALA A 6 12.16 -10.55 8.93
N GLY A 7 11.33 -10.54 9.97
CA GLY A 7 10.19 -9.64 10.15
C GLY A 7 10.60 -8.18 10.35
N LYS A 8 11.04 -7.50 9.28
CA LYS A 8 11.16 -6.04 9.29
C LYS A 8 9.79 -5.45 9.65
N ILE A 9 9.78 -4.78 10.80
CA ILE A 9 8.61 -4.11 11.37
C ILE A 9 8.08 -3.11 10.34
N TRP A 10 6.77 -3.17 10.06
CA TRP A 10 6.12 -2.18 9.24
C TRP A 10 6.33 -0.79 9.85
N SER A 11 6.88 0.13 9.08
CA SER A 11 7.12 1.51 9.50
C SER A 11 6.20 2.44 8.72
N GLU A 12 5.67 3.47 9.37
CA GLU A 12 4.90 4.50 8.67
C GLU A 12 5.79 5.28 7.71
N TRP A 13 5.27 5.58 6.52
CA TRP A 13 5.99 6.33 5.50
C TRP A 13 5.04 7.09 4.58
N TYR A 14 5.43 8.29 4.17
CA TYR A 14 4.63 9.13 3.29
C TYR A 14 4.96 8.86 1.81
N ALA A 15 3.95 8.42 1.04
CA ALA A 15 4.07 8.04 -0.37
C ALA A 15 4.19 9.24 -1.32
N TRP A 16 5.32 9.93 -1.28
CA TRP A 16 5.58 11.08 -2.15
C TRP A 16 5.72 10.72 -3.65
N HIS A 17 5.86 9.44 -3.98
CA HIS A 17 5.74 8.90 -5.34
C HIS A 17 4.65 7.81 -5.40
N PRO A 18 4.11 7.50 -6.59
CA PRO A 18 3.14 6.44 -6.75
C PRO A 18 3.70 5.10 -6.27
N VAL A 19 2.94 4.38 -5.46
CA VAL A 19 3.26 3.02 -4.97
C VAL A 19 2.04 2.13 -5.07
N LEU A 20 2.26 0.82 -5.17
CA LEU A 20 1.19 -0.18 -5.17
C LEU A 20 1.30 -1.02 -3.88
N PRO A 21 0.47 -0.74 -2.86
CA PRO A 21 0.35 -1.58 -1.69
C PRO A 21 -0.10 -2.99 -2.06
N ILE A 22 0.39 -3.98 -1.30
CA ILE A 22 0.04 -5.39 -1.52
C ILE A 22 -1.44 -5.69 -1.27
N ASP A 23 -2.10 -4.80 -0.54
CA ASP A 23 -3.49 -4.93 -0.19
C ASP A 23 -4.38 -3.91 -0.90
N ASP A 24 -3.90 -2.96 -1.70
CA ASP A 24 -4.77 -1.88 -2.20
C ASP A 24 -4.46 -1.47 -3.65
N SER A 25 -5.13 -0.42 -4.11
CA SER A 25 -4.90 0.27 -5.39
C SER A 25 -3.67 1.19 -5.32
N VAL A 26 -3.36 1.94 -6.39
CA VAL A 26 -2.21 2.84 -6.41
C VAL A 26 -2.39 3.98 -5.39
N PHE A 27 -1.38 4.20 -4.55
CA PHE A 27 -1.32 5.29 -3.57
C PHE A 27 -0.34 6.37 -4.02
N TRP A 28 -0.71 7.63 -3.85
CA TRP A 28 0.17 8.77 -4.04
C TRP A 28 -0.22 9.92 -3.12
N LEU A 29 0.77 10.58 -2.51
CA LEU A 29 0.62 11.68 -1.56
C LEU A 29 -0.15 11.33 -0.28
N GLU A 30 -0.06 10.06 0.15
CA GLU A 30 -0.74 9.52 1.33
C GLU A 30 0.24 8.76 2.24
N THR A 31 -0.09 8.64 3.53
CA THR A 31 0.69 7.82 4.47
C THR A 31 0.36 6.34 4.28
N VAL A 32 1.37 5.49 4.21
CA VAL A 32 1.29 4.03 4.06
C VAL A 32 2.25 3.34 5.02
N TYR A 33 1.99 2.09 5.35
CA TYR A 33 2.99 1.24 5.99
C TYR A 33 3.98 0.77 4.93
N ARG A 34 5.27 0.80 5.25
CA ARG A 34 6.34 0.32 4.37
C ARG A 34 7.26 -0.64 5.12
N ARG A 35 7.69 -1.71 4.47
CA ARG A 35 8.77 -2.58 4.93
C ARG A 35 9.65 -3.00 3.77
N GLU A 36 10.92 -3.24 4.02
CA GLU A 36 11.80 -3.87 3.04
C GLU A 36 11.67 -5.39 3.18
N SER A 37 11.57 -6.11 2.08
CA SER A 37 11.54 -7.56 2.07
C SER A 37 12.95 -8.15 2.23
N PRO A 38 13.08 -9.46 2.51
CA PRO A 38 14.38 -10.13 2.51
C PRO A 38 15.11 -10.01 1.17
N GLU A 39 14.37 -9.82 0.07
CA GLU A 39 14.90 -9.66 -1.28
C GLU A 39 15.36 -8.22 -1.59
N GLY A 40 15.26 -7.29 -0.63
CA GLY A 40 15.63 -5.88 -0.81
C GLY A 40 14.56 -5.04 -1.54
N LEU A 41 13.34 -5.57 -1.69
CA LEU A 41 12.23 -4.88 -2.35
C LEU A 41 11.34 -4.18 -1.32
N TRP A 42 10.85 -2.98 -1.64
CA TRP A 42 9.89 -2.30 -0.78
C TRP A 42 8.49 -2.87 -0.96
N GLN A 43 7.89 -3.30 0.14
CA GLN A 43 6.48 -3.65 0.22
C GLN A 43 5.73 -2.52 0.94
N TYR A 44 4.52 -2.26 0.47
CA TYR A 44 3.66 -1.21 1.00
C TYR A 44 2.33 -1.81 1.47
N ARG A 45 1.72 -1.20 2.47
CA ARG A 45 0.38 -1.53 2.96
C ARG A 45 -0.44 -0.27 3.20
N SER A 46 -1.72 -0.33 2.84
CA SER A 46 -2.65 0.77 3.04
C SER A 46 -3.05 0.92 4.51
N PHE A 47 -3.42 2.13 4.91
CA PHE A 47 -4.12 2.39 6.18
C PHE A 47 -5.64 2.24 6.07
N ARG A 48 -6.16 2.25 4.83
CA ARG A 48 -7.60 2.29 4.59
C ARG A 48 -8.24 1.00 5.04
N LEU A 49 -9.37 1.13 5.73
CA LEU A 49 -10.24 0.00 6.02
C LEU A 49 -10.90 -0.50 4.73
N GLU A 50 -11.35 -1.75 4.72
CA GLU A 50 -11.93 -2.38 3.53
C GLU A 50 -13.06 -1.56 2.88
N PHE A 51 -13.88 -0.88 3.68
CA PHE A 51 -14.93 0.01 3.18
C PHE A 51 -14.38 1.23 2.41
N GLU A 52 -13.36 1.89 2.95
CA GLU A 52 -12.71 3.04 2.29
C GLU A 52 -11.99 2.62 1.00
N ARG A 53 -11.43 1.41 0.99
CA ARG A 53 -10.80 0.80 -0.19
C ARG A 53 -11.81 0.58 -1.31
N ARG A 54 -12.99 0.04 -0.97
CA ARG A 54 -14.09 -0.13 -1.93
C ARG A 54 -14.58 1.21 -2.46
N GLN A 55 -14.72 2.22 -1.60
CA GLN A 55 -15.14 3.55 -2.02
C GLN A 55 -14.12 4.18 -2.99
N ALA A 56 -12.83 4.10 -2.69
CA ALA A 56 -11.78 4.62 -3.58
C ALA A 56 -11.75 3.92 -4.95
N LEU A 57 -12.04 2.62 -5.02
CA LEU A 57 -12.17 1.89 -6.28
C LEU A 57 -13.39 2.36 -7.10
N ILE A 58 -14.48 2.71 -6.43
CA ILE A 58 -15.70 3.25 -7.07
C ILE A 58 -15.46 4.66 -7.60
N ASP A 59 -14.75 5.49 -6.81
CA ASP A 59 -14.46 6.88 -7.15
C ASP A 59 -13.32 7.02 -8.16
N MET A 60 -12.63 5.93 -8.50
CA MET A 60 -11.60 5.93 -9.52
C MET A 60 -12.25 6.31 -10.85
N PRO A 61 -11.90 7.48 -11.43
CA PRO A 61 -12.59 7.97 -12.61
C PRO A 61 -12.39 6.97 -13.74
N VAL A 62 -13.49 6.37 -14.20
CA VAL A 62 -13.51 5.64 -15.45
C VAL A 62 -13.15 6.66 -16.52
N CYS A 63 -11.91 6.63 -16.99
CA CYS A 63 -11.49 7.42 -18.14
C CYS A 63 -12.20 6.80 -19.35
N PRO A 64 -13.21 7.45 -19.96
CA PRO A 64 -13.80 6.94 -21.18
C PRO A 64 -12.83 7.31 -22.30
N GLY A 65 -11.88 6.44 -22.59
CA GLY A 65 -10.82 6.74 -23.55
C GLY A 65 -10.00 5.54 -23.99
N ALA A 66 -10.61 4.67 -24.81
CA ALA A 66 -10.10 4.19 -26.10
C ALA A 66 -11.12 3.23 -26.74
#